data_AF-A0A7C6C8J3-F1
#
_entry.id   AF-A0A7C6C8J3-F1
#
_cell.length_a   1.000
_cell.length_b   1.000
_cell.length_c   1.000
_cell.angle_alpha   90.00
_cell.angle_beta   90.00
_cell.angle_gamma   90.00
#
_symmetry.space_group_name_H-M   'P 1'
#
loop_
_entity.id
_entity.type
_entity.pdbx_description
1 polymer ?
#
loop_
_entity_poly.entity_id
_entity_poly.type
_entity_poly.pdbx_seq_one_letter_code
_entity_poly.pdbx_strand_id
1 'polypeptide(L)'
;MARFIFRLEKVKRVRTIQESQKKSLWAQAQNALNLEKQKLTNLKAVKTETLNYGYNQVDLSLRTAVYNYLAKLDRLIEAQELAVQKAAQAETKARQIWLLARQEKEKLERLEEKHYEEYVQEELRAEQKLLDDMKNNAAQI
;
A
#
# COMPACT_ATOMS: atom_id res chain seq x y z
N MET A 1 37.76 2.44 -17.08
CA MET A 1 36.67 2.90 -16.20
C MET A 1 36.35 1.81 -15.20
N ALA A 2 36.46 2.13 -13.92
CA ALA A 2 36.02 1.20 -12.89
C ALA A 2 34.49 1.00 -13.00
N ARG A 3 33.94 -0.01 -12.33
CA ARG A 3 32.49 -0.18 -12.22
C ARG A 3 32.02 0.52 -10.94
N PHE A 4 30.97 1.34 -11.02
CA PHE A 4 30.33 1.87 -9.82
C PHE A 4 29.76 0.73 -8.96
N ILE A 5 30.06 0.74 -7.66
CA ILE A 5 29.54 -0.23 -6.69
C ILE A 5 28.94 0.53 -5.52
N PHE A 6 27.61 0.44 -5.37
CA PHE A 6 26.93 1.03 -4.23
C PHE A 6 27.10 0.16 -2.99
N ARG A 7 27.78 0.69 -1.97
CA ARG A 7 28.11 -0.06 -0.74
C ARG A 7 26.89 -0.63 -0.01
N LEU A 8 25.73 0.02 -0.14
CA LEU A 8 24.48 -0.40 0.52
C LEU A 8 23.52 -1.15 -0.42
N GLU A 9 23.98 -1.66 -1.57
CA GLU A 9 23.13 -2.38 -2.53
C GLU A 9 22.38 -3.56 -1.90
N LYS A 10 23.06 -4.35 -1.04
CA LYS A 10 22.42 -5.47 -0.32
C LYS A 10 21.32 -4.98 0.63
N VAL A 11 21.54 -3.88 1.33
CA VAL A 11 20.55 -3.28 2.24
C VAL A 11 19.36 -2.77 1.44
N LYS A 12 19.60 -2.08 0.33
CA LYS A 12 18.57 -1.62 -0.61
C LYS A 12 17.71 -2.78 -1.10
N ARG A 13 18.33 -3.90 -1.48
CA ARG A 13 17.64 -5.11 -1.93
C ARG A 13 16.70 -5.67 -0.85
N VAL A 14 17.17 -5.78 0.40
CA VAL A 14 16.34 -6.22 1.52
C VAL A 14 15.16 -5.27 1.75
N ARG A 15 15.39 -3.95 1.71
CA ARG A 15 14.31 -2.95 1.86
C ARG A 15 13.27 -3.02 0.75
N THR A 16 13.69 -3.26 -0.49
CA THR A 16 12.77 -3.48 -1.62
C THR A 16 11.90 -4.72 -1.40
N ILE A 17 12.48 -5.83 -0.93
CA ILE A 17 11.70 -7.04 -0.62
C ILE A 17 10.71 -6.76 0.52
N GLN A 18 11.15 -6.06 1.57
CA GLN A 18 10.29 -5.69 2.70
C GLN A 18 9.11 -4.80 2.25
N GLU A 19 9.36 -3.77 1.44
CA GLU A 19 8.31 -2.91 0.89
C GLU A 19 7.29 -3.72 0.10
N SER A 20 7.75 -4.63 -0.77
CA SER A 20 6.88 -5.52 -1.55
C SER A 20 6.01 -6.41 -0.67
N GLN A 21 6.59 -7.01 0.38
CA GLN A 21 5.84 -7.80 1.36
C GLN A 21 4.78 -6.97 2.08
N LYS A 22 5.13 -5.75 2.53
CA LYS A 22 4.17 -4.86 3.20
C LYS A 22 3.07 -4.40 2.26
N LYS A 23 3.40 -4.17 0.97
CA LYS A 23 2.41 -3.85 -0.07
C LYS A 23 1.42 -5.00 -0.26
N SER A 24 1.90 -6.25 -0.29
CA SER A 24 1.03 -7.43 -0.38
C SER A 24 0.09 -7.54 0.83
N LEU A 25 0.61 -7.33 2.04
CA LEU A 25 -0.20 -7.34 3.26
C LEU A 25 -1.27 -6.24 3.26
N TRP A 26 -0.93 -5.04 2.79
CA TRP A 26 -1.90 -3.96 2.62
C TRP A 26 -2.98 -4.34 1.61
N ALA A 27 -2.62 -4.92 0.46
CA ALA A 27 -3.60 -5.38 -0.52
C ALA A 27 -4.56 -6.44 0.05
N GLN A 28 -4.06 -7.36 0.87
CA GLN A 28 -4.90 -8.35 1.57
C GLN A 28 -5.88 -7.67 2.53
N ALA A 29 -5.41 -6.70 3.33
CA ALA A 29 -6.26 -5.95 4.25
C ALA A 29 -7.32 -5.11 3.51
N GLN A 30 -6.96 -4.51 2.38
CA GLN A 30 -7.89 -3.78 1.52
C GLN A 30 -8.98 -4.69 0.94
N ASN A 31 -8.61 -5.89 0.50
CA ASN A 31 -9.56 -6.88 0.00
C ASN A 31 -10.52 -7.34 1.11
N ALA A 32 -10.01 -7.59 2.32
CA ALA A 32 -10.85 -7.92 3.47
C ALA A 32 -11.84 -6.79 3.79
N LEU A 33 -11.39 -5.53 3.80
CA LEU A 33 -12.27 -4.37 3.99
C LEU A 33 -13.37 -4.30 2.91
N ASN A 34 -13.01 -4.53 1.65
CA ASN A 34 -13.98 -4.51 0.55
C ASN A 34 -15.03 -5.61 0.70
N LEU A 35 -14.63 -6.82 1.11
CA LEU A 35 -15.54 -7.92 1.38
C LEU A 35 -16.51 -7.58 2.51
N GLU A 36 -16.03 -7.03 3.63
CA GLU A 36 -16.90 -6.65 4.74
C GLU A 36 -17.88 -5.53 4.35
N LYS A 37 -17.45 -4.58 3.49
CA LYS A 37 -18.35 -3.55 2.93
C LYS A 37 -19.41 -4.17 2.02
N GLN A 38 -19.06 -5.12 1.16
CA GLN A 38 -20.02 -5.81 0.30
C GLN A 38 -21.08 -6.57 1.13
N LYS A 39 -20.67 -7.29 2.17
CA LYS A 39 -21.60 -7.95 3.11
C LYS A 39 -22.56 -6.94 3.73
N LEU A 40 -22.07 -5.78 4.17
CA LEU A 40 -22.90 -4.72 4.73
C LEU A 40 -23.92 -4.18 3.72
N THR A 41 -23.48 -3.92 2.49
CA THR A 41 -24.36 -3.47 1.40
C THR A 41 -25.47 -4.49 1.13
N ASN A 42 -25.11 -5.78 1.08
CA ASN A 42 -26.07 -6.86 0.87
C ASN A 42 -27.10 -6.94 2.02
N LEU A 43 -26.66 -6.83 3.28
CA LEU A 43 -27.58 -6.82 4.42
C LEU A 43 -28.54 -5.62 4.37
N LYS A 44 -28.06 -4.43 3.97
CA LYS A 44 -28.90 -3.24 3.82
C LYS A 44 -29.91 -3.39 2.67
N ALA A 45 -29.51 -4.02 1.56
CA ALA A 45 -30.41 -4.35 0.46
C ALA A 45 -31.51 -5.32 0.90
N VAL A 46 -31.14 -6.44 1.54
CA VAL A 46 -32.09 -7.43 2.08
C VAL A 46 -33.05 -6.79 3.07
N LYS A 47 -32.58 -5.91 3.96
CA LYS A 47 -33.46 -5.17 4.87
C LYS A 47 -34.48 -4.32 4.13
N THR A 48 -34.06 -3.64 3.07
CA THR A 48 -34.93 -2.77 2.27
C THR A 48 -35.99 -3.58 1.53
N GLU A 49 -35.60 -4.70 0.91
CA GLU A 49 -36.51 -5.65 0.26
C GLU A 49 -37.51 -6.26 1.25
N THR A 50 -37.04 -6.67 2.43
CA THR A 50 -37.86 -7.23 3.50
C THR A 50 -38.89 -6.21 4.00
N LEU A 51 -38.48 -4.95 4.14
CA LEU A 51 -39.34 -3.86 4.58
C LEU A 51 -40.44 -3.56 3.54
N ASN A 52 -40.08 -3.51 2.26
CA ASN A 52 -41.05 -3.36 1.17
C ASN A 52 -42.04 -4.54 1.12
N TYR A 53 -41.55 -5.77 1.29
CA TYR A 53 -42.39 -6.96 1.37
C TYR A 53 -43.38 -6.89 2.54
N GLY A 54 -42.91 -6.48 3.72
CA GLY A 54 -43.74 -6.36 4.93
C GLY A 54 -44.86 -5.33 4.81
N TYR A 55 -44.61 -4.19 4.17
CA TYR A 55 -45.64 -3.15 3.97
C TYR A 55 -46.77 -3.60 3.03
N ASN A 56 -46.44 -4.41 2.03
CA ASN A 56 -47.41 -4.91 1.06
C ASN A 56 -48.23 -6.10 1.59
N GLN A 57 -47.93 -6.61 2.78
CA GLN A 57 -48.65 -7.76 3.34
C GLN A 57 -49.89 -7.38 4.15
N VAL A 58 -50.98 -8.11 3.86
CA VAL A 58 -52.32 -7.94 4.45
C VAL A 58 -52.50 -8.85 5.68
N ASP A 59 -51.84 -10.01 5.70
CA ASP A 59 -51.86 -10.91 6.85
C ASP A 59 -51.03 -10.34 8.01
N LEU A 60 -51.71 -10.08 9.13
CA LEU A 60 -51.13 -9.54 10.36
C LEU A 60 -50.03 -10.46 10.94
N SER A 61 -50.20 -11.78 10.87
CA SER A 61 -49.25 -12.76 11.42
C SER A 61 -47.95 -12.73 10.63
N LEU A 62 -48.05 -12.67 9.31
CA LEU A 62 -46.89 -12.53 8.42
C LEU A 62 -46.21 -11.17 8.61
N ARG A 63 -46.99 -10.10 8.79
CA ARG A 63 -46.45 -8.77 9.08
C ARG A 63 -45.66 -8.75 10.39
N THR A 64 -46.16 -9.35 11.46
CA THR A 64 -45.43 -9.47 12.73
C THR A 64 -44.13 -10.27 12.58
N ALA A 65 -44.15 -11.38 11.83
CA ALA A 65 -42.95 -12.16 11.55
C ALA A 65 -41.89 -11.36 10.78
N VAL A 66 -42.31 -10.54 9.81
CA VAL A 66 -41.42 -9.64 9.06
C VAL A 66 -40.78 -8.60 9.97
N TYR A 67 -41.54 -7.96 10.86
CA TYR A 67 -40.96 -6.98 11.81
C TYR A 67 -39.93 -7.61 12.76
N ASN A 68 -40.20 -8.82 13.24
CA ASN A 68 -39.22 -9.56 14.06
C ASN A 68 -37.94 -9.87 13.28
N TYR A 69 -38.07 -10.22 12.00
CA TYR A 69 -36.93 -10.46 11.13
C TYR A 69 -36.15 -9.16 10.81
N LEU A 70 -36.85 -8.04 10.61
CA LEU A 70 -36.22 -6.72 10.45
C LEU A 70 -35.38 -6.34 11.67
N ALA A 71 -35.90 -6.54 12.88
CA ALA A 71 -35.14 -6.30 14.11
C ALA A 71 -33.90 -7.19 14.23
N LYS A 72 -33.96 -8.43 13.71
CA LYS A 72 -32.77 -9.30 13.60
C LYS A 72 -31.78 -8.76 12.58
N LEU A 73 -32.24 -8.30 11.41
CA LEU A 73 -31.40 -7.68 10.39
C LEU A 73 -30.70 -6.43 10.91
N ASP A 74 -31.36 -5.62 11.75
CA ASP A 74 -30.76 -4.45 12.39
C ASP A 74 -29.54 -4.83 13.23
N ARG A 75 -29.69 -5.83 14.11
CA ARG A 75 -28.57 -6.33 14.92
C ARG A 75 -27.43 -6.89 14.07
N LEU A 76 -27.76 -7.55 12.96
CA LEU A 76 -26.74 -8.06 12.03
C LEU A 76 -26.02 -6.93 11.30
N ILE A 77 -26.74 -5.87 10.91
CA ILE A 77 -26.16 -4.68 10.29
C ILE A 77 -25.23 -3.98 11.27
N GLU A 78 -25.65 -3.76 12.52
CA GLU A 78 -24.80 -3.15 13.55
C GLU A 78 -23.51 -3.94 13.79
N ALA A 79 -23.63 -5.27 13.90
CA ALA A 79 -22.46 -6.15 14.05
C ALA A 79 -21.54 -6.07 12.81
N GLN A 80 -22.12 -6.00 11.61
CA GLN A 80 -21.37 -5.89 10.37
C GLN A 80 -20.71 -4.52 10.19
N GLU A 81 -21.33 -3.44 10.65
CA GLU A 81 -20.73 -2.09 10.68
C GLU A 81 -19.49 -2.06 11.58
N LEU A 82 -19.56 -2.72 12.74
CA LEU A 82 -18.39 -2.89 13.61
C LEU A 82 -17.29 -3.72 12.92
N ALA A 83 -17.65 -4.77 12.18
CA ALA A 83 -16.68 -5.57 11.42
C ALA A 83 -15.99 -4.73 10.33
N VAL A 84 -16.75 -3.90 9.59
CA VAL A 84 -16.20 -2.96 8.60
C VAL A 84 -15.27 -1.96 9.26
N GLN A 85 -15.63 -1.42 10.43
CA GLN A 85 -14.77 -0.48 11.16
C GLN A 85 -13.44 -1.13 11.58
N LYS A 86 -13.48 -2.36 12.11
CA LYS A 86 -12.28 -3.12 12.47
C LYS A 86 -11.40 -3.40 11.25
N ALA A 87 -12.00 -3.81 10.14
CA ALA A 87 -11.28 -4.04 8.88
C ALA A 87 -10.66 -2.75 8.33
N ALA A 88 -11.34 -1.60 8.47
CA ALA A 88 -10.82 -0.30 8.04
C ALA A 88 -9.61 0.14 8.87
N GLN A 89 -9.67 -0.06 10.19
CA GLN A 89 -8.54 0.20 11.07
C GLN A 89 -7.33 -0.69 10.72
N ALA A 90 -7.56 -1.96 10.43
CA ALA A 90 -6.50 -2.89 10.01
C ALA A 90 -5.88 -2.48 8.66
N GLU A 91 -6.70 -2.11 7.68
CA GLU A 91 -6.23 -1.59 6.38
C GLU A 91 -5.40 -0.32 6.57
N THR A 92 -5.88 0.63 7.37
CA THR A 92 -5.17 1.89 7.61
C THR A 92 -3.81 1.64 8.26
N LYS A 93 -3.74 0.73 9.24
CA LYS A 93 -2.48 0.34 9.88
C LYS A 93 -1.53 -0.32 8.88
N ALA A 94 -2.01 -1.25 8.06
CA ALA A 94 -1.21 -1.91 7.04
C ALA A 94 -0.69 -0.91 5.99
N ARG A 95 -1.52 0.05 5.59
CA ARG A 95 -1.17 1.14 4.67
C ARG A 95 -0.06 2.02 5.25
N GLN A 96 -0.16 2.43 6.51
CA GLN A 96 0.88 3.22 7.18
C GLN A 96 2.22 2.48 7.23
N ILE A 97 2.21 1.19 7.57
CA ILE A 97 3.42 0.36 7.60
C ILE A 97 4.06 0.27 6.22
N TRP A 98 3.25 0.09 5.17
CA TRP A 98 3.73 0.07 3.79
C TRP A 98 4.33 1.42 3.37
N LEU A 99 3.67 2.53 3.69
CA LEU A 99 4.17 3.88 3.38
C LEU A 99 5.52 4.15 4.04
N LEU A 100 5.71 3.75 5.31
CA LEU A 100 7.00 3.86 5.99
C LEU A 100 8.08 3.01 5.31
N ALA A 101 7.76 1.75 4.97
CA ALA A 101 8.70 0.88 4.27
C ALA A 101 9.12 1.46 2.89
N ARG A 102 8.16 2.09 2.19
CA ARG A 102 8.42 2.79 0.93
C ARG A 102 9.32 4.00 1.12
N GLN A 103 9.08 4.83 2.13
CA GLN A 103 9.95 5.98 2.44
C GLN A 103 11.39 5.55 2.74
N GLU A 104 11.58 4.48 3.51
CA GLU A 104 12.92 3.93 3.80
C GLU A 104 13.62 3.42 2.54
N LYS A 105 12.88 2.79 1.62
CA LYS A 105 13.42 2.38 0.32
C LYS A 105 13.84 3.59 -0.52
N GLU A 106 12.98 4.61 -0.61
CA GLU A 106 13.24 5.84 -1.39
C GLU A 106 14.46 6.60 -0.86
N LYS A 107 14.72 6.60 0.46
CA LYS A 107 15.94 7.17 1.04
C LYS A 107 17.21 6.51 0.49
N LEU A 108 17.22 5.19 0.35
CA LEU A 108 18.36 4.45 -0.19
C LEU A 108 18.54 4.66 -1.70
N GLU A 109 17.44 4.79 -2.44
CA GLU A 109 17.49 5.14 -3.87
C GLU A 109 18.14 6.51 -4.09
N ARG A 110 17.72 7.53 -3.32
CA ARG A 110 18.33 8.87 -3.39
C ARG A 110 19.80 8.88 -2.96
N LEU A 111 20.17 8.06 -1.98
CA LEU A 111 21.55 7.96 -1.54
C LEU A 111 22.44 7.33 -2.61
N GLU A 112 21.95 6.28 -3.27
CA GLU A 112 22.65 5.66 -4.40
C GLU A 112 22.84 6.62 -5.57
N GLU A 113 21.79 7.38 -5.92
CA GLU A 113 21.85 8.40 -6.98
C GLU A 113 22.94 9.43 -6.70
N LYS A 114 23.01 9.96 -5.47
CA LYS A 114 24.07 10.90 -5.07
C LYS A 114 25.47 10.30 -5.18
N HIS A 115 25.67 9.07 -4.68
CA HIS A 115 26.99 8.42 -4.79
C HIS A 115 27.37 8.12 -6.23
N TYR A 116 26.39 7.83 -7.09
CA TYR A 116 26.62 7.65 -8.50
C TYR A 116 27.03 8.95 -9.18
N GLU A 117 26.37 10.07 -8.87
CA GLU A 117 26.76 11.40 -9.34
C GLU A 117 28.19 11.75 -8.91
N GLU A 118 28.53 11.55 -7.63
CA GLU A 118 29.88 11.75 -7.10
C GLU A 118 30.93 10.93 -7.87
N TYR A 119 30.64 9.63 -8.08
CA TYR A 119 31.50 8.73 -8.85
C TYR A 119 31.74 9.22 -10.28
N VAL A 120 30.68 9.67 -10.98
CA VAL A 120 30.80 10.20 -12.34
C VAL A 120 31.65 11.47 -12.36
N GLN A 121 31.48 12.37 -11.37
CA GLN A 121 32.29 13.59 -11.27
C GLN A 121 33.77 13.28 -11.00
N GLU A 122 34.07 12.26 -10.18
CA GLU A 122 35.44 11.82 -9.92
C GLU A 122 36.10 11.23 -11.16
N GLU A 123 35.42 10.35 -11.91
CA GLU A 123 35.96 9.81 -13.17
C GLU A 123 36.24 10.92 -14.18
N LEU A 124 35.33 11.90 -14.33
CA LEU A 124 35.54 13.05 -15.23
C LEU A 124 36.76 13.90 -14.82
N ARG A 125 36.95 14.15 -13.53
CA ARG A 125 38.13 14.88 -13.01
C ARG A 125 39.43 14.09 -13.23
N ALA A 126 39.39 12.77 -13.04
CA ALA A 126 40.53 11.91 -13.28
C ALA A 126 40.93 11.88 -14.76
N GLU A 127 39.96 11.79 -15.67
CA GLU A 127 40.18 11.87 -17.11
C GLU A 127 40.76 13.23 -17.54
N GLN A 128 40.19 14.34 -17.05
CA GLN A 128 40.71 15.68 -17.33
C GLN A 128 42.17 15.82 -16.89
N LYS A 129 42.49 15.38 -15.67
CA LYS A 129 43.86 15.42 -15.16
C LYS A 129 44.81 14.61 -16.05
N LEU A 130 44.39 13.43 -16.49
CA LEU A 130 45.20 12.56 -17.35
C LEU A 130 45.47 13.21 -18.72
N LEU A 131 44.48 13.90 -19.29
CA LEU A 131 44.63 14.67 -20.52
C LEU A 131 45.58 15.86 -20.37
N ASP A 132 45.47 16.60 -19.25
CA ASP A 132 46.36 17.73 -18.96
C ASP A 132 47.81 17.27 -18.75
N ASP A 133 48.02 16.18 -18.01
CA ASP A 133 49.34 15.58 -17.80
C ASP A 133 49.96 15.10 -19.13
N MET A 134 49.17 14.50 -20.03
CA MET A 134 49.63 14.10 -21.37
C MET A 134 50.02 15.32 -22.22
N LYS A 135 49.23 16.40 -22.18
CA LYS A 135 49.50 17.63 -22.93
C LYS A 135 50.78 18.31 -22.44
N ASN A 136 50.99 18.35 -21.12
CA ASN A 136 52.19 18.95 -20.53
C ASN A 136 53.45 18.15 -20.86
N ASN A 137 53.37 16.82 -20.87
CA ASN A 137 54.50 15.96 -21.24
C ASN A 137 54.81 16.00 -22.74
N ALA A 138 53.79 16.14 -23.60
CA ALA A 138 53.97 16.31 -25.04
C ALA A 138 54.58 17.68 -25.43
N ALA A 139 54.44 18.70 -24.59
CA ALA A 139 55.03 20.03 -24.80
C ALA A 139 56.50 20.15 -24.35
N GLN A 140 57.06 19.11 -23.73
CA GLN A 140 58.46 19.08 -23.25
C GLN A 140 59.42 18.29 -24.18
N ILE A 141 58.92 17.81 -25.33
CA ILE A 141 59.70 17.14 -26.40
C ILE A 141 59.75 18.07 -27.60
#